data_AF-A0A2H9MLB2-F1
#
_entry.id   AF-A0A2H9MLB2-F1
#
_cell.length_a   1.000
_cell.length_b   1.000
_cell.length_c   1.000
_cell.angle_alpha   90.00
_cell.angle_beta   90.00
_cell.angle_gamma   90.00
#
_symmetry.space_group_name_H-M   'P 1'
#
loop_
_entity.id
_entity.type
_entity.pdbx_description
1 polymer ?
#
loop_
_entity_poly.entity_id
_entity_poly.type
_entity_poly.pdbx_seq_one_letter_code
_entity_poly.pdbx_strand_id
1 'polypeptide(L)'
;MGFTLGFGDVSSSIIKYVFGALAAVMFFVCVLLHELGHSYVALRYQTKIKNITLLIFGGLASMEEIPRKPSTECSIALAGPLVSILIGLLSLMLFFFLHQTSYMLLYVKTLFGILAFY
;
A
#
# COMPACT_ATOMS: atom_id res chain seq x y z
N MET A 1 -21.82 -2.65 16.61
CA MET A 1 -20.50 -3.27 16.40
C MET A 1 -19.75 -2.44 15.37
N GLY A 2 -19.00 -1.44 15.81
CA GLY A 2 -18.13 -0.64 14.94
C GLY A 2 -16.70 -1.16 15.06
N PHE A 3 -15.97 -1.20 13.95
CA PHE A 3 -14.54 -1.41 13.98
C PHE A 3 -13.86 -0.07 14.31
N THR A 4 -13.06 0.01 15.37
CA THR A 4 -12.25 1.21 15.64
C THR A 4 -11.05 1.23 14.70
N LEU A 5 -11.21 1.87 13.54
CA LEU A 5 -10.11 2.18 12.64
C LEU A 5 -9.37 3.41 13.18
N GLY A 6 -8.48 3.20 14.15
CA GLY A 6 -7.61 4.26 14.66
C GLY A 6 -6.97 3.97 16.01
N PHE A 7 -6.13 4.91 16.44
CA PHE A 7 -5.38 4.85 17.70
C PHE A 7 -6.10 5.59 18.85
N GLY A 8 -7.41 5.81 18.72
CA GLY A 8 -8.22 6.57 19.70
C GLY A 8 -8.18 5.96 21.10
N ASP A 9 -8.21 4.62 21.17
CA ASP A 9 -8.27 3.83 22.39
C ASP A 9 -6.93 3.73 23.16
N VAL A 10 -5.83 4.26 22.60
CA VAL A 10 -4.52 4.30 23.27
C VAL A 10 -4.58 5.37 24.39
N SER A 11 -4.15 5.05 25.61
CA SER A 11 -4.08 6.04 26.69
C SER A 11 -2.87 6.98 26.57
N SER A 12 -1.75 6.49 26.04
CA SER A 12 -0.50 7.26 25.87
C SER A 12 -0.46 8.03 24.54
N SER A 13 -0.35 9.36 24.63
CA SER A 13 -0.22 10.24 23.45
C SER A 13 1.03 9.95 22.62
N ILE A 14 2.15 9.58 23.26
CA ILE A 14 3.41 9.29 22.56
C ILE A 14 3.24 8.05 21.66
N ILE A 15 2.58 7.01 22.18
CA ILE A 15 2.32 5.78 21.42
C ILE A 15 1.42 6.08 20.22
N LYS A 16 0.43 6.97 20.35
CA LYS A 16 -0.42 7.39 19.21
C LYS A 16 0.41 8.00 18.08
N TYR A 17 1.31 8.94 18.40
CA TYR A 17 2.12 9.59 17.38
C TYR A 17 3.11 8.62 16.72
N VAL A 18 3.73 7.72 17.48
CA VAL A 18 4.66 6.71 16.94
C VAL A 18 3.94 5.78 15.96
N PHE A 19 2.79 5.23 16.36
CA PHE A 19 2.03 4.33 15.49
C PHE A 19 1.39 5.05 14.31
N GLY A 20 0.97 6.31 14.47
CA GLY A 20 0.50 7.14 13.36
C GLY A 20 1.61 7.44 12.34
N ALA A 21 2.82 7.77 12.80
CA ALA A 21 3.98 7.96 11.93
C ALA A 21 4.35 6.65 11.21
N LEU A 22 4.31 5.52 11.91
CA LEU A 22 4.55 4.20 11.32
C LEU A 22 3.50 3.86 10.25
N ALA A 23 2.22 4.15 10.51
CA ALA A 23 1.14 3.97 9.52
C ALA A 23 1.38 4.82 8.27
N ALA A 24 1.79 6.08 8.44
CA ALA A 24 2.12 6.97 7.33
C ALA A 24 3.30 6.43 6.50
N VAL A 25 4.37 5.96 7.14
CA VAL A 25 5.50 5.34 6.43
C VAL A 25 5.05 4.10 5.66
N MET A 26 4.27 3.21 6.29
CA MET A 26 3.77 2.02 5.60
C MET A 26 2.86 2.37 4.43
N PHE A 27 2.03 3.42 4.54
CA PHE A 27 1.23 3.91 3.43
C PHE A 27 2.10 4.33 2.23
N PHE A 28 3.17 5.10 2.46
CA PHE A 28 4.12 5.45 1.40
C PHE A 28 4.83 4.24 0.81
N VAL A 29 5.14 3.22 1.62
CA VAL A 29 5.72 1.96 1.12
C VAL A 29 4.71 1.22 0.23
N CYS A 30 3.42 1.20 0.58
CA CYS A 30 2.39 0.61 -0.27
C CYS A 30 2.23 1.35 -1.60
N VAL A 31 2.23 2.69 -1.57
CA VAL A 31 2.25 3.53 -2.79
C VAL A 31 3.48 3.25 -3.64
N LEU A 32 4.65 3.13 -3.03
CA LEU A 32 5.86 2.79 -3.76
C LEU A 32 5.75 1.40 -4.42
N LEU A 33 5.22 0.40 -3.72
CA LEU A 33 5.03 -0.94 -4.27
C LEU A 33 4.00 -0.95 -5.41
N HIS A 34 2.94 -0.14 -5.32
CA HIS A 34 1.97 0.05 -6.41
C HIS A 34 2.65 0.57 -7.68
N GLU A 35 3.41 1.66 -7.59
CA GLU A 35 4.16 2.21 -8.73
C GLU A 35 5.27 1.27 -9.23
N LEU A 36 5.86 0.49 -8.34
CA LEU A 36 6.82 -0.55 -8.69
C LEU A 36 6.14 -1.66 -9.52
N GLY A 37 4.87 -1.98 -9.24
CA GLY A 37 4.07 -2.90 -10.02
C GLY A 37 3.92 -2.44 -11.48
N HIS A 38 3.52 -1.19 -11.68
CA HIS A 38 3.48 -0.55 -13.00
C HIS A 38 4.85 -0.62 -13.70
N SER A 39 5.90 -0.23 -12.99
CA SER A 39 7.25 -0.18 -13.52
C SER A 39 7.75 -1.58 -13.92
N TYR A 40 7.52 -2.59 -13.09
CA TYR A 40 7.96 -3.96 -13.36
C TYR A 40 7.32 -4.54 -14.63
N VAL A 41 6.01 -4.32 -14.83
CA VAL A 41 5.32 -4.75 -16.05
C VAL A 41 5.77 -3.93 -17.26
N ALA A 42 6.02 -2.63 -17.10
CA ALA A 42 6.58 -1.80 -18.18
C ALA A 42 7.97 -2.31 -18.64
N LEU A 43 8.86 -2.67 -17.70
CA LEU A 43 10.16 -3.27 -18.02
C LEU A 43 10.02 -4.59 -18.79
N ARG A 44 9.03 -5.43 -18.45
CA ARG A 44 8.74 -6.69 -19.17
C ARG A 44 8.37 -6.46 -20.63
N TYR A 45 7.74 -5.34 -20.94
CA TYR A 45 7.40 -4.93 -22.30
C TYR A 45 8.48 -4.10 -23.00
N GLN A 46 9.70 -4.06 -22.45
CA GLN A 46 10.85 -3.29 -22.95
C GLN A 46 10.65 -1.77 -22.92
N THR A 47 9.68 -1.29 -22.12
CA THR A 47 9.50 0.15 -21.88
C THR A 47 10.51 0.64 -20.86
N LYS A 48 11.24 1.70 -21.18
CA LYS A 48 12.20 2.31 -20.27
C LYS A 48 11.50 3.20 -19.24
N ILE A 49 11.72 2.92 -17.96
CA ILE A 49 11.30 3.75 -16.82
C ILE A 49 12.46 4.66 -16.44
N LYS A 50 12.23 5.97 -16.36
CA LYS A 50 13.25 6.96 -16.02
C LYS A 50 13.40 7.16 -14.53
N ASN A 51 12.29 7.36 -13.82
CA ASN A 51 12.25 7.54 -12.37
C ASN A 51 10.86 7.26 -11.81
N ILE A 52 10.80 6.96 -10.50
CA ILE A 52 9.56 6.86 -9.73
C ILE A 52 9.58 8.02 -8.74
N THR A 53 8.60 8.91 -8.83
CA THR A 53 8.46 10.05 -7.92
C THR A 53 7.32 9.80 -6.96
N LEU A 54 7.61 9.81 -5.66
CA LEU A 54 6.60 9.75 -4.61
C LEU A 54 6.15 11.17 -4.27
N LEU A 55 4.86 11.44 -4.49
CA LEU A 55 4.19 12.69 -4.13
C LEU A 55 3.29 12.44 -2.90
N ILE A 56 2.89 13.51 -2.22
CA ILE A 56 2.00 13.41 -1.05
C ILE A 56 0.64 12.82 -1.44
N PHE A 57 0.21 13.04 -2.69
CA PHE A 57 -1.07 12.55 -3.22
C PHE A 57 -0.99 11.18 -3.93
N GLY A 58 0.19 10.56 -4.03
CA GLY A 58 0.36 9.29 -4.76
C GLY A 58 1.76 9.11 -5.32
N GLY A 59 1.91 8.20 -6.27
CA GLY A 59 3.17 8.00 -6.99
C GLY A 59 3.03 8.35 -8.47
N LEU A 60 4.15 8.64 -9.11
CA LEU A 60 4.22 8.80 -10.56
C LEU A 60 5.46 8.10 -11.09
N ALA A 61 5.26 7.03 -11.86
CA ALA A 61 6.31 6.41 -12.65
C ALA A 61 6.48 7.17 -14.00
N SER A 62 7.62 7.83 -14.20
CA SER A 62 7.94 8.49 -15.47
C SER A 62 8.48 7.48 -16.47
N MET A 63 7.75 7.29 -17.57
CA MET A 63 8.13 6.43 -18.69
C MET A 63 8.81 7.28 -19.78
N GLU A 64 9.87 6.77 -20.41
CA GLU A 64 10.53 7.48 -21.52
C GLU A 64 9.68 7.46 -22.79
N GLU A 65 8.97 6.36 -23.05
CA GLU A 65 8.08 6.22 -24.20
C GLU A 65 6.84 5.42 -23.78
N ILE A 66 5.65 5.95 -24.08
CA ILE A 66 4.39 5.25 -23.81
C ILE A 66 4.22 4.17 -24.89
N PRO A 67 3.95 2.91 -24.51
CA PRO A 67 3.81 1.82 -25.49
C PRO A 67 2.65 2.09 -26.46
N ARG A 68 2.89 1.92 -27.76
CA ARG A 68 1.91 2.22 -28.82
C ARG A 68 0.77 1.21 -28.93
N LYS A 69 0.87 0.06 -28.24
CA LYS A 69 -0.14 -1.00 -28.25
C LYS A 69 -1.08 -0.84 -27.06
N PRO A 70 -2.40 -0.68 -27.26
CA PRO A 70 -3.35 -0.45 -26.18
C PRO A 70 -3.46 -1.64 -25.21
N SER A 71 -3.23 -2.86 -25.68
CA SER A 71 -3.21 -4.06 -24.81
C SER A 71 -2.04 -4.04 -23.82
N THR A 72 -0.89 -3.50 -24.24
CA THR A 72 0.30 -3.35 -23.38
C THR A 72 0.08 -2.26 -22.35
N GLU A 73 -0.47 -1.12 -22.76
CA GLU A 73 -0.82 -0.01 -21.86
C GLU A 73 -1.82 -0.47 -20.79
N CYS A 74 -2.89 -1.18 -21.18
CA CYS A 74 -3.86 -1.74 -20.25
C CYS A 74 -3.21 -2.71 -19.24
N SER A 75 -2.30 -3.57 -19.71
CA SER A 75 -1.59 -4.52 -18.84
C SER A 75 -0.71 -3.81 -17.81
N ILE A 76 -0.03 -2.72 -18.22
CA ILE A 76 0.76 -1.89 -17.30
C ILE A 76 -0.17 -1.18 -16.31
N ALA A 77 -1.26 -0.57 -16.77
CA ALA A 77 -2.22 0.13 -15.93
C ALA A 77 -2.92 -0.77 -14.90
N LEU A 78 -3.08 -2.06 -15.19
CA LEU A 78 -3.64 -3.03 -14.23
C LEU A 78 -2.60 -3.55 -13.22
N ALA A 79 -1.30 -3.42 -13.50
CA ALA A 79 -0.25 -3.97 -12.66
C ALA A 79 -0.21 -3.36 -11.25
N GLY A 80 -0.31 -2.03 -11.15
CA GLY A 80 -0.36 -1.33 -9.86
C GLY A 80 -1.57 -1.74 -9.01
N PRO A 81 -2.81 -1.65 -9.53
CA PRO A 81 -4.01 -2.12 -8.82
C PRO A 81 -3.93 -3.58 -8.36
N LEU A 82 -3.36 -4.48 -9.17
CA LEU A 82 -3.16 -5.87 -8.77
C LEU A 82 -2.20 -5.99 -7.58
N VAL A 83 -1.13 -5.19 -7.55
CA VAL A 83 -0.22 -5.14 -6.39
C VAL A 83 -0.92 -4.58 -5.16
N SER A 84 -1.72 -3.52 -5.28
CA SER A 84 -2.53 -3.00 -4.17
C SER A 84 -3.50 -4.05 -3.62
N ILE A 85 -4.23 -4.74 -4.50
CA ILE A 85 -5.16 -5.80 -4.09
C ILE A 85 -4.40 -6.92 -3.35
N LEU A 86 -3.24 -7.33 -3.85
CA LEU A 86 -2.44 -8.36 -3.18
C LEU A 86 -1.99 -7.91 -1.79
N ILE A 87 -1.50 -6.67 -1.66
CA ILE A 87 -1.11 -6.08 -0.38
C ILE A 87 -2.31 -6.01 0.56
N GLY A 88 -3.46 -5.53 0.09
CA GLY A 88 -4.70 -5.43 0.85
C GLY A 88 -5.18 -6.80 1.35
N LEU A 89 -5.17 -7.82 0.49
CA LEU A 89 -5.53 -9.20 0.84
C LEU A 89 -4.57 -9.80 1.87
N LEU A 90 -3.26 -9.63 1.71
CA LEU A 90 -2.27 -10.10 2.67
C LEU A 90 -2.43 -9.40 4.01
N SER A 91 -2.68 -8.08 3.99
CA SER A 91 -2.91 -7.29 5.20
C SER A 91 -4.20 -7.71 5.90
N LEU A 92 -5.27 -7.99 5.15
CA LEU A 92 -6.54 -8.48 5.66
C LEU A 92 -6.41 -9.89 6.24
N MET A 93 -5.69 -10.78 5.58
CA MET A 93 -5.42 -12.13 6.09
C MET A 93 -4.63 -12.06 7.41
N LEU A 94 -3.61 -11.21 7.47
CA LEU A 94 -2.84 -10.99 8.70
C LEU A 94 -3.67 -10.34 9.80
N PHE A 95 -4.56 -9.41 9.42
CA PHE A 95 -5.53 -8.79 10.31
C PHE A 95 -6.43 -9.83 10.98
N PHE A 96 -7.04 -10.74 10.20
CA PHE A 96 -7.89 -11.81 10.74
C PHE A 96 -7.11 -12.83 11.56
N PHE A 97 -5.88 -13.16 11.15
CA PHE A 97 -5.03 -14.07 11.91
C PHE A 97 -4.68 -13.50 13.29
N LEU A 98 -4.27 -12.23 13.33
CA LEU A 98 -3.99 -11.52 14.57
C LEU A 98 -5.27 -11.28 15.38
N HIS A 99 -6.44 -11.21 14.74
CA HIS A 99 -7.72 -10.99 15.44
C HIS A 99 -7.95 -12.00 16.57
N GLN A 100 -7.58 -13.28 16.37
CA GLN A 100 -7.70 -14.33 17.39
C GLN A 100 -6.77 -14.14 18.61
N THR A 101 -5.77 -13.26 18.54
CA THR A 101 -4.74 -13.09 19.58
C THR A 101 -5.08 -11.98 20.58
N SER A 102 -4.43 -11.96 21.75
CA SER A 102 -4.67 -11.06 22.90
C SER A 102 -4.79 -9.55 22.59
N TYR A 103 -5.45 -8.81 23.48
CA TYR A 103 -5.63 -7.35 23.43
C TYR A 103 -4.33 -6.53 23.32
N MET A 104 -3.19 -7.10 23.71
CA MET A 104 -1.87 -6.44 23.62
C MET A 104 -1.43 -6.18 22.17
N LEU A 105 -1.97 -6.91 21.19
CA LEU A 105 -1.68 -6.71 19.77
C LEU A 105 -2.66 -5.76 19.06
N LEU A 106 -3.53 -5.08 19.80
CA LEU A 106 -4.54 -4.18 19.24
C LEU A 106 -3.94 -3.15 18.26
N TYR A 107 -2.81 -2.54 18.61
CA TYR A 107 -2.16 -1.52 17.76
C TYR A 107 -1.62 -2.08 16.45
N VAL A 108 -1.08 -3.30 16.50
CA VAL A 108 -0.58 -4.01 15.32
C VAL A 108 -1.75 -4.42 14.43
N LYS A 109 -2.86 -4.88 15.02
CA LYS A 109 -4.11 -5.15 14.28
C LYS A 109 -4.60 -3.89 13.56
N THR A 110 -4.66 -2.74 14.24
CA THR A 110 -5.14 -1.50 13.63
C THR A 110 -4.26 -1.06 12.45
N LEU A 111 -2.94 -1.20 12.54
CA LEU A 111 -2.03 -0.90 11.42
C LEU A 111 -2.35 -1.74 10.17
N PHE A 112 -2.45 -3.06 10.32
CA PHE A 112 -2.79 -3.94 9.19
C PHE A 112 -4.23 -3.75 8.71
N GLY A 113 -5.15 -3.38 9.61
CA GLY A 113 -6.50 -2.98 9.24
C GLY A 113 -6.51 -1.75 8.32
N ILE A 114 -5.74 -0.72 8.64
CA ILE A 114 -5.62 0.50 7.81
C ILE A 114 -5.03 0.16 6.43
N LEU A 115 -3.99 -0.69 6.40
CA LEU A 115 -3.34 -1.11 5.14
C LEU A 115 -4.22 -2.02 4.28
N ALA A 116 -5.23 -2.68 4.85
CA ALA A 116 -6.17 -3.49 4.08
C ALA A 116 -7.10 -2.66 3.19
N PHE A 117 -7.25 -1.36 3.46
CA PHE A 117 -8.07 -0.42 2.69
C PHE A 117 -7.24 0.50 1.77
N TYR A 118 -5.96 0.20 1.60
CA TYR A 118 -5.10 0.81 0.57
C TYR A 118 -5.48 0.30 -0.82
#